data_AF-A0A936D7Y1-F1
#
_entry.id   AF-A0A936D7Y1-F1
#
_cell.length_a   1.000
_cell.length_b   1.000
_cell.length_c   1.000
_cell.angle_alpha   90.00
_cell.angle_beta   90.00
_cell.angle_gamma   90.00
#
_symmetry.space_group_name_H-M   'P 1'
#
loop_
_entity.id
_entity.type
_entity.pdbx_description
1 polymer ?
#
loop_
_entity_poly.entity_id
_entity_poly.type
_entity_poly.pdbx_seq_one_letter_code
_entity_poly.pdbx_strand_id
1 'polypeptide(L)'
;MALAHLVTAAVVAFGVSQLPARVASIDGAAVVLVLGLGVSGAGLLFGARWAVRVAKAVSWVTLAVGLALTAVLALTASHVAGLYGPIGRGGAAILALVAALAVPYLVVAPALCVRALARRRAW
;
A
#
# COMPACT_ATOMS: atom_id res chain seq x y z
N MET A 1 -13.20 7.53 1.25
CA MET A 1 -12.15 7.82 0.25
C MET A 1 -11.03 8.65 0.88
N ALA A 2 -11.31 9.88 1.31
CA ALA A 2 -10.30 10.70 2.02
C ALA A 2 -9.71 9.99 3.26
N LEU A 3 -10.57 9.45 4.13
CA LEU A 3 -10.13 8.69 5.31
C LEU A 3 -9.24 7.49 4.95
N ALA A 4 -9.56 6.76 3.89
CA ALA A 4 -8.77 5.61 3.45
C ALA A 4 -7.35 6.03 3.03
N HIS A 5 -7.23 7.14 2.29
CA HIS A 5 -5.92 7.68 1.92
C HIS A 5 -5.11 8.11 3.14
N LEU A 6 -5.74 8.79 4.10
CA LEU A 6 -5.06 9.24 5.33
C LEU A 6 -4.65 8.07 6.23
N VAL A 7 -5.51 7.07 6.40
CA VAL A 7 -5.19 5.87 7.17
C VAL A 7 -4.05 5.09 6.51
N THR A 8 -4.11 4.86 5.19
CA THR A 8 -3.02 4.19 4.47
C THR A 8 -1.71 4.99 4.58
N ALA A 9 -1.76 6.33 4.48
CA ALA A 9 -0.59 7.18 4.67
C ALA A 9 0.01 7.01 6.07
N ALA A 10 -0.82 7.03 7.12
CA ALA A 10 -0.38 6.85 8.50
C ALA A 10 0.24 5.46 8.73
N VAL A 11 -0.39 4.40 8.22
CA VAL A 11 0.11 3.02 8.33
C VAL A 11 1.46 2.88 7.64
N VAL A 12 1.61 3.41 6.42
CA VAL A 12 2.88 3.34 5.67
C VAL A 12 3.96 4.17 6.36
N ALA A 13 3.66 5.41 6.77
CA ALA A 13 4.61 6.27 7.47
C ALA A 13 5.08 5.64 8.80
N PHE A 14 4.14 5.07 9.56
CA PHE A 14 4.47 4.35 10.79
C PHE A 14 5.34 3.14 10.50
N GLY A 15 4.95 2.27 9.56
CA GLY A 15 5.72 1.07 9.22
C GLY A 15 7.16 1.39 8.79
N VAL A 16 7.34 2.41 7.96
CA VAL A 16 8.67 2.84 7.48
C VAL A 16 9.51 3.46 8.61
N SER A 17 8.87 4.17 9.56
CA SER A 17 9.58 4.74 10.71
C SER A 17 10.24 3.69 11.61
N GLN A 18 9.71 2.46 11.63
CA GLN A 18 10.19 1.35 12.47
C GLN A 18 11.32 0.54 11.81
N LEU A 19 11.70 0.82 10.56
CA LEU A 19 12.77 0.09 9.88
C LEU A 19 14.14 0.47 10.48
N PRO A 20 14.93 -0.51 10.99
CA PRO A 20 16.25 -0.24 11.54
C PRO A 20 17.28 0.13 10.46
N ALA A 21 17.13 -0.42 9.25
CA ALA A 21 17.95 -0.09 8.09
C ALA A 21 17.22 0.93 7.22
N ARG A 22 17.65 2.19 7.30
CA ARG A 22 17.14 3.28 6.47
C ARG A 22 17.99 3.41 5.21
N VAL A 23 17.40 3.10 4.05
CA VAL A 23 18.05 3.27 2.76
C VAL A 23 17.29 4.37 2.01
N ALA A 24 18.02 5.39 1.54
CA ALA A 24 17.41 6.59 0.95
C ALA A 24 16.46 6.30 -0.23
N SER A 25 16.71 5.23 -0.98
CA SER A 25 15.82 4.80 -2.08
C SER A 25 14.46 4.31 -1.59
N ILE A 26 14.42 3.57 -0.48
CA ILE A 26 13.20 3.06 0.14
C ILE A 26 12.47 4.21 0.85
N ASP A 27 13.20 5.03 1.60
CA ASP A 27 12.63 6.17 2.32
C ASP A 27 12.07 7.23 1.34
N GLY A 28 12.78 7.52 0.25
CA GLY A 28 12.32 8.44 -0.79
C GLY A 28 11.02 7.97 -1.43
N ALA A 29 10.94 6.69 -1.81
CA ALA A 29 9.71 6.10 -2.36
C ALA A 29 8.55 6.16 -1.35
N ALA A 30 8.82 5.84 -0.08
CA ALA A 30 7.84 5.92 0.99
C ALA A 30 7.34 7.35 1.21
N VAL A 31 8.23 8.34 1.26
CA VAL A 31 7.86 9.75 1.42
C VAL A 31 6.96 10.22 0.28
N VAL A 32 7.31 9.90 -0.96
CA VAL A 32 6.48 10.25 -2.13
C VAL A 32 5.10 9.62 -2.02
N LEU A 33 5.01 8.36 -1.61
CA LEU A 33 3.73 7.65 -1.45
C LEU A 33 2.89 8.26 -0.32
N VAL A 34 3.50 8.53 0.84
CA VAL A 34 2.84 9.12 2.02
C VAL A 34 2.33 10.52 1.71
N LEU A 35 3.16 11.36 1.07
CA LEU A 35 2.76 12.70 0.65
C LEU A 35 1.65 12.64 -0.40
N GLY A 36 1.75 11.75 -1.39
CA GLY A 36 0.70 11.57 -2.40
C GLY A 36 -0.64 11.19 -1.78
N LEU A 37 -0.64 10.23 -0.85
CA LEU A 37 -1.82 9.81 -0.10
C LEU A 37 -2.34 10.94 0.81
N GLY A 38 -1.47 11.64 1.52
CA GLY A 38 -1.84 12.76 2.39
C GLY A 38 -2.45 13.93 1.63
N VAL A 39 -1.79 14.39 0.56
CA VAL A 39 -2.24 15.51 -0.29
C VAL A 39 -3.56 15.18 -0.97
N SER A 40 -3.73 13.96 -1.48
CA SER A 40 -5.00 13.54 -2.07
C SER A 40 -6.12 13.38 -1.04
N GLY A 41 -5.82 12.84 0.14
CA GLY A 41 -6.75 12.74 1.26
C GLY A 41 -7.25 14.11 1.72
N ALA A 42 -6.31 15.04 1.95
CA ALA A 42 -6.62 16.42 2.33
C ALA A 42 -7.40 17.14 1.22
N GLY A 43 -6.94 17.05 -0.03
CA GLY A 43 -7.64 17.66 -1.17
C GLY A 43 -9.08 17.17 -1.35
N LEU A 44 -9.34 15.89 -1.05
CA LEU A 44 -10.69 15.32 -1.05
C LEU A 44 -11.54 15.82 0.13
N LEU A 45 -10.95 16.09 1.30
CA LEU A 45 -11.66 16.70 2.43
C LEU A 45 -12.07 18.15 2.14
N PHE A 46 -11.20 18.91 1.48
CA PHE A 46 -11.46 20.31 1.12
C PHE A 46 -12.26 20.47 -0.18
N GLY A 47 -12.75 19.38 -0.78
CA GLY A 47 -13.60 19.43 -1.98
C GLY A 47 -12.91 19.93 -3.25
N ALA A 48 -11.58 19.87 -3.32
CA ALA A 48 -10.83 20.42 -4.44
C ALA A 48 -11.03 19.59 -5.72
N ARG A 49 -11.37 20.26 -6.84
CA ARG A 49 -11.64 19.59 -8.13
C ARG A 49 -10.44 18.83 -8.70
N TRP A 50 -9.21 19.27 -8.39
CA TRP A 50 -7.99 18.60 -8.80
C TRP A 50 -7.71 17.32 -7.99
N ALA A 51 -8.25 17.23 -6.77
CA ALA A 51 -7.98 16.12 -5.85
C ALA A 51 -8.48 14.78 -6.41
N VAL A 52 -9.54 14.79 -7.23
CA VAL A 52 -10.05 13.57 -7.89
C VAL A 52 -9.02 12.96 -8.82
N ARG A 53 -8.31 13.77 -9.61
CA ARG A 53 -7.26 13.29 -10.54
C ARG A 53 -6.06 12.74 -9.77
N VAL A 54 -5.61 13.48 -8.76
CA VAL A 54 -4.47 13.07 -7.93
C VAL A 54 -4.80 11.82 -7.12
N ALA A 55 -5.97 11.75 -6.49
CA ALA A 55 -6.43 10.57 -5.75
C ALA A 55 -6.50 9.33 -6.65
N LYS A 56 -6.93 9.47 -7.90
CA LYS A 56 -6.94 8.36 -8.87
C LYS A 56 -5.54 7.88 -9.21
N ALA A 57 -4.62 8.80 -9.53
CA ALA A 57 -3.23 8.45 -9.84
C ALA A 57 -2.55 7.76 -8.65
N VAL A 58 -2.67 8.37 -7.46
CA VAL A 58 -2.11 7.81 -6.23
C VAL A 58 -2.71 6.45 -5.91
N SER A 59 -4.03 6.26 -6.05
CA SER A 59 -4.66 4.95 -5.80
C SER A 59 -4.13 3.86 -6.74
N TRP A 60 -3.89 4.18 -8.02
CA TRP A 60 -3.29 3.24 -8.96
C TRP A 60 -1.86 2.88 -8.60
N VAL A 61 -1.05 3.87 -8.22
CA VAL A 61 0.33 3.66 -7.78
C VAL A 61 0.34 2.78 -6.52
N THR A 62 -0.47 3.11 -5.52
CA THR A 62 -0.57 2.33 -4.28
C THR A 62 -1.02 0.89 -4.56
N LEU A 63 -1.99 0.69 -5.45
CA LEU A 63 -2.45 -0.65 -5.84
C LEU A 63 -1.35 -1.46 -6.53
N ALA A 64 -0.63 -0.86 -7.47
CA ALA A 64 0.47 -1.51 -8.18
C ALA A 64 1.59 -1.92 -7.20
N VAL A 65 1.99 -1.01 -6.31
CA VAL A 65 3.00 -1.28 -5.27
C VAL A 65 2.51 -2.36 -4.30
N GLY A 66 1.25 -2.29 -3.86
CA GLY A 66 0.66 -3.28 -2.96
C GLY A 66 0.62 -4.68 -3.55
N LEU A 67 0.25 -4.80 -4.82
CA LEU A 67 0.25 -6.09 -5.54
C LEU A 67 1.68 -6.63 -5.71
N ALA A 68 2.62 -5.79 -6.12
CA ALA A 68 4.02 -6.18 -6.25
C ALA A 68 4.60 -6.66 -4.91
N LEU A 69 4.37 -5.94 -3.82
CA LEU A 69 4.81 -6.33 -2.49
C LEU A 69 4.19 -7.66 -2.05
N THR A 70 2.88 -7.82 -2.24
CA THR A 70 2.18 -9.06 -1.88
C THR A 70 2.71 -10.25 -2.68
N ALA A 71 2.98 -10.06 -3.98
CA ALA A 71 3.57 -11.09 -4.83
C ALA A 71 4.97 -11.47 -4.38
N VAL A 72 5.83 -10.49 -4.05
CA VAL A 72 7.17 -10.75 -3.50
C VAL A 72 7.07 -11.52 -2.19
N LEU A 73 6.22 -11.12 -1.25
CA LEU A 73 6.03 -11.82 0.01
C LEU A 73 5.57 -13.27 -0.18
N ALA A 74 4.64 -13.51 -1.12
CA ALA A 74 4.16 -14.85 -1.43
C ALA A 74 5.25 -15.72 -2.07
N LEU A 75 6.04 -15.17 -2.99
CA LEU A 75 7.17 -15.85 -3.62
C LEU A 75 8.25 -16.18 -2.58
N THR A 76 8.60 -15.23 -1.70
CA THR A 76 9.58 -15.45 -0.63
C THR A 76 9.07 -16.48 0.37
N ALA A 77 7.80 -16.43 0.76
CA ALA A 77 7.21 -17.42 1.66
C ALA A 77 7.28 -18.84 1.08
N SER A 78 6.92 -18.99 -0.20
CA SER A 78 7.04 -20.27 -0.94
C SER A 78 8.49 -20.75 -1.00
N HIS A 79 9.42 -19.86 -1.34
CA HIS A 79 10.84 -20.18 -1.46
C HIS A 79 11.46 -20.63 -0.13
N VAL A 80 11.18 -19.90 0.96
CA VAL A 80 11.69 -20.23 2.31
C VAL A 80 11.08 -21.53 2.83
N ALA A 81 9.77 -21.75 2.61
CA ALA A 81 9.12 -23.00 2.98
C ALA A 81 9.70 -24.21 2.22
N GLY A 82 10.04 -24.03 0.95
CA GLY A 82 10.64 -25.07 0.11
C GLY A 82 12.07 -25.43 0.50
N LEU A 83 12.92 -24.42 0.71
CA LEU A 83 14.35 -24.64 1.00
C LEU A 83 14.62 -25.16 2.41
N TYR A 84 13.91 -24.63 3.41
CA TYR A 84 14.24 -24.87 4.82
C TYR A 84 13.30 -25.89 5.50
N GLY A 85 12.44 -26.55 4.73
CA GLY A 85 11.55 -27.60 5.22
C GLY A 85 10.71 -27.14 6.43
N PRO A 86 10.64 -27.89 7.55
CA PRO A 86 9.84 -27.55 8.71
C PRO A 86 10.19 -26.18 9.34
N ILE A 87 11.47 -25.78 9.36
CA ILE A 87 11.92 -24.50 9.91
C ILE A 87 11.46 -23.35 9.01
N GLY A 88 11.52 -23.55 7.70
CA GLY A 88 11.06 -22.58 6.70
C GLY A 88 9.57 -22.26 6.79
N ARG A 89 8.74 -23.22 7.25
CA ARG A 89 7.30 -22.99 7.41
C ARG A 89 6.98 -21.91 8.45
N GLY A 90 7.80 -21.79 9.50
CA GLY A 90 7.64 -20.74 10.50
C GLY A 90 7.84 -19.34 9.89
N GLY A 91 8.93 -19.16 9.13
CA GLY A 91 9.19 -17.92 8.40
C GLY A 91 8.12 -17.61 7.34
N ALA A 92 7.69 -18.63 6.60
CA ALA A 92 6.62 -18.50 5.61
C ALA A 92 5.28 -18.08 6.24
N ALA A 93 4.94 -18.60 7.43
CA ALA A 93 3.73 -18.22 8.16
C ALA A 93 3.76 -16.74 8.57
N ILE A 94 4.91 -16.24 9.04
CA ILE A 94 5.08 -14.82 9.37
C ILE A 94 4.94 -13.96 8.11
N LEU A 95 5.57 -14.33 7.00
CA LEU A 95 5.45 -13.60 5.73
C LEU A 95 4.01 -13.59 5.20
N ALA A 96 3.29 -14.71 5.33
CA ALA A 96 1.88 -14.79 4.97
C ALA A 96 1.01 -13.89 5.86
N LEU A 97 1.29 -13.82 7.17
CA LEU A 97 0.59 -12.92 8.09
C LEU A 97 0.86 -11.44 7.74
N VAL A 98 2.11 -11.09 7.44
CA VAL A 98 2.48 -9.74 6.97
C VAL A 98 1.74 -9.39 5.68
N ALA A 99 1.69 -10.31 4.71
CA ALA A 99 0.94 -10.12 3.48
C ALA A 99 -0.56 -9.94 3.78
N ALA A 100 -1.15 -10.75 4.65
CA ALA A 100 -2.55 -10.64 5.06
C ALA A 100 -2.85 -9.29 5.73
N LEU A 101 -1.92 -8.74 6.51
CA LEU A 101 -2.05 -7.40 7.10
C LEU A 101 -1.90 -6.27 6.07
N ALA A 102 -1.04 -6.45 5.07
CA ALA A 102 -0.78 -5.45 4.04
C ALA A 102 -1.93 -5.33 3.02
N VAL A 103 -2.56 -6.46 2.67
CA VAL A 103 -3.62 -6.56 1.64
C VAL A 103 -4.78 -5.57 1.86
N PRO A 104 -5.38 -5.41 3.06
CA PRO A 104 -6.46 -4.45 3.29
C PRO A 104 -6.11 -3.01 2.91
N TYR A 105 -4.89 -2.57 3.24
CA TYR A 105 -4.49 -1.17 3.12
C TYR A 105 -3.85 -0.85 1.77
N LEU A 106 -3.08 -1.79 1.20
CA LEU A 106 -2.32 -1.58 -0.03
C LEU A 106 -2.99 -2.14 -1.29
N VAL A 107 -3.97 -3.05 -1.14
CA VAL A 107 -4.67 -3.66 -2.28
C VAL A 107 -6.16 -3.33 -2.23
N VAL A 108 -6.86 -3.71 -1.16
CA VAL A 108 -8.32 -3.60 -1.09
C VAL A 108 -8.77 -2.14 -1.08
N ALA A 109 -8.23 -1.33 -0.16
CA ALA A 109 -8.57 0.09 -0.06
C ALA A 109 -8.34 0.88 -1.38
N PRO A 110 -7.16 0.82 -2.02
CA PRO A 110 -6.94 1.53 -3.28
C PRO A 110 -7.75 0.95 -4.45
N ALA A 111 -7.97 -0.37 -4.52
CA ALA A 111 -8.85 -0.97 -5.54
C ALA A 111 -10.29 -0.45 -5.41
N LEU A 112 -10.81 -0.34 -4.19
CA LEU A 112 -12.13 0.25 -3.93
C LEU A 112 -12.17 1.73 -4.31
N CYS A 113 -11.10 2.49 -4.06
CA CYS A 113 -10.98 3.89 -4.45
C CYS A 113 -10.98 4.05 -5.97
N VAL A 114 -10.16 3.29 -6.71
CA VAL A 114 -10.13 3.29 -8.18
C VAL A 114 -11.50 2.92 -8.75
N ARG A 115 -12.13 1.86 -8.23
CA ARG A 115 -13.46 1.41 -8.69
C ARG A 115 -14.54 2.46 -8.45
N ALA A 116 -14.54 3.10 -7.28
CA ALA A 116 -15.50 4.14 -6.95
C ALA A 116 -15.30 5.41 -7.80
N LEU A 117 -14.04 5.81 -8.04
CA LEU A 117 -13.71 6.95 -8.88
C LEU A 117 -14.01 6.67 -10.36
N ALA A 118 -13.85 5.43 -10.83
CA ALA A 118 -14.23 5.03 -12.19
C ALA A 118 -15.75 5.17 -12.43
N ARG A 119 -16.58 4.82 -11.46
CA ARG A 119 -18.06 4.97 -11.56
C ARG A 119 -18.51 6.43 -11.62
N ARG A 120 -17.77 7.35 -11.01
CA ARG A 120 -18.12 8.80 -10.99
C ARG A 120 -17.84 9.54 -12.30
N ARG A 121 -17.15 8.92 -13.26
CA ARG A 121 -16.83 9.52 -14.57
C ARG A 121 -17.82 9.11 -15.68
N ALA A 122 -18.82 8.30 -15.34
CA ALA A 122 -19.83 7.77 -16.27
C ALA A 122 -21.14 8.58 -16.27
N TRP A 123 -21.11 9.78 -15.70
CA TRP A 123 -22.16 10.81 -15.70
C TRP A 123 -21.51 12.14 -16.09
#